data_AF-A0A349PV81-F1
#
_entry.id   AF-A0A349PV81-F1
#
_cell.length_a   1.000
_cell.length_b   1.000
_cell.length_c   1.000
_cell.angle_alpha   90.00
_cell.angle_beta   90.00
_cell.angle_gamma   90.00
#
_symmetry.space_group_name_H-M   'P 1'
#
loop_
_entity.id
_entity.type
_entity.pdbx_description
1 polymer ?
#
loop_
_entity_poly.entity_id
_entity_poly.type
_entity_poly.pdbx_seq_one_letter_code
_entity_poly.pdbx_strand_id
1 'polypeptide(L)'
;MKKEVLTMSLQIEALSPIMWTIIIAVALVLIAAVVFTWKSSAMSTRKMVTIAMLTAVYVVLNFAGTVRLGWINISVASLPVIVGAMLYGPVGGLLVGLLGAFMGQLLTYGVTATTILWILPQAARGLLVGVYAKHCGYKFSSGQLTLALIGTALVVTALNTGAMYIDSVIYNYYSYAYVFGGLVVRIISGAATAVLMVFVAPPVVNLLNRSLDTVRTAQ
;
A
#
# COMPACT_ATOMS: atom_id res chain seq x y z
N MET A 1 -20.59 -37.19 -3.46
CA MET A 1 -19.56 -37.23 -4.51
C MET A 1 -19.97 -36.64 -5.87
N LYS A 2 -20.63 -37.33 -6.81
CA LYS A 2 -20.83 -36.77 -8.18
C LYS A 2 -21.71 -35.51 -8.22
N LYS A 3 -22.75 -35.42 -7.38
CA LYS A 3 -23.60 -34.22 -7.21
C LYS A 3 -22.87 -33.04 -6.54
N GLU A 4 -21.98 -33.31 -5.57
CA GLU A 4 -21.19 -32.25 -4.91
C GLU A 4 -20.13 -31.65 -5.82
N VAL A 5 -19.49 -32.50 -6.63
CA VAL A 5 -18.50 -32.05 -7.64
C VAL A 5 -19.17 -31.19 -8.71
N LEU A 6 -20.39 -31.55 -9.13
CA LEU A 6 -21.20 -30.77 -10.07
C LEU A 6 -21.68 -29.43 -9.47
N THR A 7 -22.04 -29.40 -8.18
CA THR A 7 -22.38 -28.14 -7.50
C THR A 7 -21.15 -27.26 -7.28
N MET A 8 -19.99 -27.84 -6.97
CA MET A 8 -18.72 -27.10 -6.86
C MET A 8 -18.28 -26.53 -8.22
N SER A 9 -18.38 -27.29 -9.31
CA SER A 9 -18.05 -26.79 -10.65
C SER A 9 -18.99 -25.66 -11.11
N LEU A 10 -20.29 -25.74 -10.81
CA LEU A 10 -21.26 -24.68 -11.08
C LEU A 10 -21.00 -23.42 -10.25
N GLN A 11 -20.56 -23.55 -8.99
CA GLN A 11 -20.15 -22.40 -8.18
C GLN A 11 -18.87 -21.74 -8.71
N ILE A 12 -17.91 -22.53 -9.23
CA ILE A 12 -16.66 -22.02 -9.83
C ILE A 12 -16.95 -21.28 -11.16
N GLU A 13 -17.85 -21.81 -11.99
CA GLU A 13 -18.28 -21.14 -13.23
C GLU A 13 -19.07 -19.86 -12.97
N ALA A 14 -19.87 -19.79 -11.90
CA ALA A 14 -20.56 -18.55 -11.49
C ALA A 14 -19.61 -17.54 -10.82
N LEU A 15 -18.54 -18.02 -10.16
CA LEU A 15 -17.50 -17.17 -9.59
C LEU A 15 -16.59 -16.56 -10.65
N SER A 16 -16.34 -17.27 -11.76
CA SER A 16 -15.48 -16.81 -12.86
C SER A 16 -15.89 -15.41 -13.41
N PRO A 17 -17.16 -15.15 -13.76
CA PRO A 17 -17.63 -13.83 -14.17
C PRO A 17 -17.54 -12.79 -13.06
N ILE A 18 -17.92 -13.15 -11.82
CA ILE A 18 -17.87 -12.25 -10.66
C ILE A 18 -16.40 -11.88 -10.32
N MET A 19 -15.48 -12.80 -10.54
CA MET A 19 -14.04 -12.64 -10.34
C MET A 19 -13.46 -11.65 -11.36
N TRP A 20 -13.76 -11.83 -12.65
CA TRP A 20 -13.35 -10.88 -13.68
C TRP A 20 -13.95 -9.49 -13.43
N THR A 21 -15.21 -9.40 -13.01
CA THR A 21 -15.82 -8.10 -12.70
C THR A 21 -15.19 -7.42 -11.49
N ILE A 22 -14.81 -8.16 -10.44
CA ILE A 22 -14.09 -7.59 -9.29
C ILE A 22 -12.68 -7.11 -9.68
N ILE A 23 -11.92 -7.91 -10.43
CA ILE A 23 -10.58 -7.52 -10.89
C ILE A 23 -10.65 -6.29 -11.80
N ILE A 24 -11.61 -6.27 -12.73
CA ILE A 24 -11.84 -5.13 -13.63
C ILE A 24 -12.28 -3.90 -12.84
N ALA A 25 -13.21 -4.04 -11.88
CA ALA A 25 -13.63 -2.92 -11.04
C ALA A 25 -12.47 -2.35 -10.21
N VAL A 26 -11.64 -3.21 -9.63
CA VAL A 26 -10.42 -2.82 -8.91
C VAL A 26 -9.44 -2.10 -9.83
N ALA A 27 -9.19 -2.65 -11.02
CA ALA A 27 -8.32 -2.04 -12.01
C ALA A 27 -8.82 -0.66 -12.43
N LEU A 28 -10.12 -0.51 -12.66
CA LEU A 28 -10.76 0.75 -13.01
C LEU A 28 -10.66 1.78 -11.89
N VAL A 29 -10.83 1.38 -10.62
CA VAL A 29 -10.65 2.27 -9.46
C VAL A 29 -9.20 2.73 -9.35
N LEU A 30 -8.22 1.84 -9.57
CA LEU A 30 -6.81 2.20 -9.60
C LEU A 30 -6.48 3.16 -10.75
N ILE A 31 -6.97 2.86 -11.96
CA ILE A 31 -6.78 3.71 -13.14
C ILE A 31 -7.43 5.08 -12.89
N ALA A 32 -8.65 5.13 -12.36
CA ALA A 32 -9.32 6.38 -12.03
C ALA A 32 -8.54 7.17 -10.97
N ALA A 33 -8.04 6.52 -9.91
CA ALA A 33 -7.21 7.17 -8.90
C ALA A 33 -5.92 7.73 -9.51
N VAL A 34 -5.24 6.98 -10.39
CA VAL A 34 -4.02 7.42 -11.07
C VAL A 34 -4.32 8.56 -12.05
N VAL A 35 -5.36 8.46 -12.88
CA VAL A 35 -5.73 9.48 -13.88
C VAL A 35 -6.20 10.77 -13.20
N PHE A 36 -7.03 10.66 -12.16
CA PHE A 36 -7.47 11.81 -11.37
C PHE A 36 -6.30 12.52 -10.70
N THR A 37 -5.36 11.76 -10.12
CA THR A 37 -4.18 12.34 -9.49
C THR A 37 -3.19 12.93 -10.50
N TRP A 38 -2.98 12.27 -11.65
CA TRP A 38 -2.17 12.78 -12.76
C TRP A 38 -2.71 14.08 -13.34
N LYS A 39 -4.02 14.17 -13.60
CA LYS A 39 -4.63 15.38 -14.18
C LYS A 39 -4.48 16.62 -13.29
N SER A 40 -4.31 16.44 -11.98
CA SER A 40 -4.09 17.55 -11.03
C SER A 40 -2.62 17.99 -10.90
N SER A 41 -1.67 17.28 -11.51
CA SER A 41 -0.23 17.41 -11.23
C SER A 41 0.57 17.81 -12.46
N ALA A 42 1.05 19.06 -12.53
CA ALA A 42 2.17 19.38 -13.41
C ALA A 42 3.44 18.66 -12.88
N MET A 43 3.78 17.53 -13.49
CA MET A 43 4.93 16.70 -13.12
C MET A 43 6.19 17.22 -13.80
N SER A 44 7.02 17.93 -13.03
CA SER A 44 8.38 18.27 -13.45
C SER A 44 9.27 17.03 -13.44
N THR A 45 10.28 16.98 -14.31
CA THR A 45 11.32 15.93 -14.37
C THR A 45 11.93 15.66 -13.00
N ARG A 46 12.15 16.70 -12.18
CA ARG A 46 12.67 16.55 -10.81
C ARG A 46 11.75 15.68 -9.94
N LYS A 47 10.43 15.90 -10.02
CA LYS A 47 9.44 15.12 -9.25
C LYS A 47 9.43 13.66 -9.69
N MET A 48 9.50 13.39 -10.99
CA MET A 48 9.58 12.03 -11.52
C MET A 48 10.81 11.29 -10.99
N VAL A 49 11.98 11.93 -11.05
CA VAL A 49 13.24 11.34 -10.57
C VAL A 49 13.16 11.04 -9.07
N THR A 50 12.65 11.96 -8.26
CA THR A 50 12.51 11.70 -6.81
C THR A 50 11.52 10.57 -6.51
N ILE A 51 10.40 10.48 -7.24
CA ILE A 51 9.46 9.34 -7.10
C ILE A 51 10.14 8.02 -7.48
N ALA A 52 10.94 8.01 -8.54
CA ALA A 52 11.69 6.82 -8.94
C ALA A 52 12.72 6.41 -7.88
N MET A 53 13.46 7.37 -7.31
CA MET A 53 14.39 7.10 -6.21
C MET A 53 13.69 6.57 -4.97
N LEU A 54 12.57 7.18 -4.55
CA LEU A 54 11.79 6.69 -3.41
C LEU A 54 11.20 5.30 -3.66
N THR A 55 10.81 5.01 -4.90
CA THR A 55 10.36 3.68 -5.32
C THR A 55 11.50 2.67 -5.21
N ALA A 56 12.72 3.01 -5.64
CA ALA A 56 13.88 2.13 -5.49
C ALA A 56 14.20 1.86 -4.02
N VAL A 57 14.16 2.90 -3.16
CA VAL A 57 14.34 2.73 -1.71
C VAL A 57 13.23 1.86 -1.12
N TYR A 58 11.97 2.02 -1.56
CA TYR A 58 10.87 1.15 -1.15
C TYR A 58 11.20 -0.31 -1.43
N VAL A 59 11.65 -0.62 -2.66
CA VAL A 59 11.96 -1.99 -3.06
C VAL A 59 13.05 -2.58 -2.17
N VAL A 60 14.15 -1.84 -1.96
CA VAL A 60 15.25 -2.29 -1.09
C VAL A 60 14.75 -2.54 0.34
N LEU A 61 13.96 -1.63 0.91
CA LEU A 61 13.39 -1.80 2.26
C LEU A 61 12.35 -2.92 2.33
N ASN A 62 11.63 -3.18 1.25
CA ASN A 62 10.68 -4.29 1.19
C ASN A 62 11.42 -5.64 1.31
N PHE A 63 12.60 -5.77 0.71
CA PHE A 63 13.43 -6.96 0.78
C PHE A 63 14.30 -7.03 2.06
N ALA A 64 15.02 -5.97 2.39
CA ALA A 64 16.01 -5.94 3.47
C ALA A 64 15.50 -5.34 4.79
N GLY A 65 14.51 -4.45 4.72
CA GLY A 65 13.92 -3.74 5.87
C GLY A 65 12.66 -4.41 6.43
N THR A 66 12.31 -5.61 5.97
CA THR A 66 11.20 -6.38 6.50
C THR A 66 11.73 -7.47 7.42
N VAL A 67 11.58 -7.28 8.73
CA VAL A 67 11.91 -8.28 9.72
C VAL A 67 10.76 -9.30 9.77
N ARG A 68 11.02 -10.50 9.26
CA ARG A 68 10.05 -11.61 9.22
C ARG A 68 10.25 -12.48 10.47
N LEU A 69 9.61 -12.11 11.58
CA LEU A 69 9.64 -12.88 12.83
C LEU A 69 8.58 -14.00 12.78
N GLY A 70 8.85 -15.01 11.95
CA GLY A 70 7.98 -16.19 11.77
C GLY A 70 6.57 -15.81 11.32
N TRP A 71 5.68 -15.60 12.29
CA TRP A 71 4.29 -15.20 12.09
C TRP A 71 4.15 -13.68 11.88
N ILE A 72 5.00 -12.84 12.47
CA ILE A 72 4.85 -11.37 12.45
C ILE A 72 5.84 -10.74 11.46
N ASN A 73 5.34 -10.00 10.47
CA ASN A 73 6.18 -9.21 9.55
C ASN A 73 6.15 -7.74 9.95
N ILE A 74 7.28 -7.18 10.36
CA ILE A 74 7.39 -5.75 10.66
C ILE A 74 8.24 -5.13 9.55
N SER A 75 7.71 -4.11 8.86
CA SER A 75 8.37 -3.54 7.69
C SER A 75 8.44 -2.02 7.75
N VAL A 76 9.64 -1.50 7.53
CA VAL A 76 9.89 -0.06 7.33
C VAL A 76 9.71 0.36 5.86
N ALA A 77 9.30 -0.55 4.97
CA ALA A 77 9.09 -0.26 3.55
C ALA A 77 8.04 0.82 3.29
N SER A 78 7.16 1.12 4.26
CA SER A 78 6.20 2.23 4.13
C SER A 78 6.85 3.62 4.28
N LEU A 79 8.10 3.73 4.74
CA LEU A 79 8.80 5.01 4.91
C LEU A 79 8.89 5.84 3.61
N PRO A 80 9.36 5.29 2.48
CA PRO A 80 9.48 6.07 1.24
C PRO A 80 8.12 6.52 0.71
N VAL A 81 7.07 5.73 0.97
CA VAL A 81 5.67 6.08 0.63
C VAL A 81 5.23 7.32 1.41
N ILE A 82 5.50 7.36 2.72
CA ILE A 82 5.19 8.50 3.59
C ILE A 82 6.00 9.72 3.15
N VAL A 83 7.28 9.56 2.85
CA VAL A 83 8.13 10.64 2.35
C VAL A 83 7.59 11.19 1.02
N GLY A 84 7.23 10.32 0.07
CA GLY A 84 6.61 10.73 -1.20
C GLY A 84 5.29 11.47 -1.00
N ALA A 85 4.49 11.03 -0.03
CA ALA A 85 3.25 11.67 0.36
C ALA A 85 3.45 13.07 0.97
N MET A 86 4.52 13.26 1.76
CA MET A 86 4.84 14.55 2.36
C MET A 86 5.48 15.53 1.36
N LEU A 87 6.30 15.04 0.44
CA LEU A 87 6.98 15.88 -0.56
C LEU A 87 6.04 16.34 -1.68
N TYR A 88 5.17 15.45 -2.17
CA TYR A 88 4.35 15.70 -3.36
C TYR A 88 2.85 15.46 -3.12
N GLY A 89 2.43 15.33 -1.87
CA GLY A 89 1.03 15.16 -1.51
C GLY A 89 0.45 13.79 -1.92
N PRO A 90 -0.88 13.70 -2.13
CA PRO A 90 -1.58 12.46 -2.44
C PRO A 90 -0.96 11.69 -3.62
N VAL A 91 -0.50 12.42 -4.63
CA VAL A 91 0.01 11.85 -5.88
C VAL A 91 1.38 11.23 -5.69
N GLY A 92 2.28 11.88 -4.94
CA GLY A 92 3.59 11.31 -4.63
C GLY A 92 3.48 10.05 -3.81
N GLY A 93 2.62 10.07 -2.78
CA GLY A 93 2.37 8.89 -1.96
C GLY A 93 1.78 7.75 -2.76
N LEU A 94 0.75 8.02 -3.57
CA LEU A 94 0.12 7.02 -4.44
C LEU A 94 1.14 6.39 -5.40
N LEU A 95 1.93 7.20 -6.11
CA LEU A 95 2.88 6.70 -7.11
C LEU A 95 4.01 5.88 -6.47
N VAL A 96 4.61 6.35 -5.38
CA VAL A 96 5.65 5.58 -4.68
C VAL A 96 5.09 4.28 -4.11
N GLY A 97 3.88 4.31 -3.53
CA GLY A 97 3.22 3.11 -3.00
C GLY A 97 2.86 2.10 -4.08
N LEU A 98 2.31 2.56 -5.21
CA LEU A 98 1.91 1.72 -6.33
C LEU A 98 3.11 1.11 -7.05
N LEU A 99 4.07 1.93 -7.48
CA LEU A 99 5.25 1.47 -8.21
C LEU A 99 6.14 0.61 -7.30
N GLY A 100 6.28 0.99 -6.03
CA GLY A 100 7.07 0.21 -5.07
C GLY A 100 6.48 -1.16 -4.84
N ALA A 101 5.17 -1.25 -4.59
CA ALA A 101 4.50 -2.53 -4.40
C ALA A 101 4.47 -3.37 -5.68
N PHE A 102 4.32 -2.73 -6.85
CA PHE A 102 4.38 -3.42 -8.15
C PHE A 102 5.75 -4.04 -8.38
N MET A 103 6.83 -3.29 -8.18
CA MET A 103 8.19 -3.82 -8.30
C MET A 103 8.47 -4.90 -7.27
N GLY A 104 7.98 -4.75 -6.04
CA GLY A 104 8.09 -5.78 -5.00
C GLY A 104 7.38 -7.08 -5.38
N GLN A 105 6.18 -6.98 -5.95
CA GLN A 105 5.41 -8.13 -6.48
C GLN A 105 6.13 -8.77 -7.66
N LEU A 106 6.53 -7.97 -8.65
CA LEU A 106 7.21 -8.42 -9.86
C LEU A 106 8.48 -9.21 -9.53
N LEU A 107 9.28 -8.73 -8.58
CA LEU A 107 10.55 -9.35 -8.21
C LEU A 107 10.39 -10.57 -7.30
N THR A 108 9.28 -10.69 -6.56
CA THR A 108 9.07 -11.80 -5.60
C THR A 108 8.23 -12.94 -6.19
N TYR A 109 7.16 -12.59 -6.92
CA TYR A 109 6.12 -13.51 -7.36
C TYR A 109 5.88 -13.46 -8.88
N GLY A 110 6.47 -12.49 -9.58
CA GLY A 110 6.19 -12.24 -11.00
C GLY A 110 4.85 -11.51 -11.20
N VAL A 111 4.39 -11.46 -12.45
CA VAL A 111 3.07 -10.92 -12.80
C VAL A 111 2.05 -12.04 -12.75
N THR A 112 1.14 -11.99 -11.77
CA THR A 112 0.03 -12.92 -11.58
C THR A 112 -1.31 -12.21 -11.80
N ALA A 113 -2.39 -12.98 -11.97
CA ALA A 113 -3.74 -12.43 -12.10
C ALA A 113 -4.15 -11.58 -10.89
N THR A 114 -3.58 -11.85 -9.72
CA THR A 114 -3.88 -11.15 -8.46
C THR A 114 -2.90 -10.04 -8.12
N THR A 115 -1.83 -9.81 -8.91
CA THR A 115 -0.83 -8.74 -8.65
C THR A 115 -1.50 -7.39 -8.39
N ILE A 116 -2.56 -7.05 -9.12
CA ILE A 116 -3.27 -5.79 -8.95
C ILE A 116 -3.96 -5.64 -7.57
N LEU A 117 -4.40 -6.76 -6.98
CA LEU A 117 -4.97 -6.80 -5.63
C LEU A 117 -3.91 -6.53 -4.57
N TRP A 118 -2.67 -6.93 -4.84
CA TRP A 118 -1.57 -6.84 -3.89
C TRP A 118 -0.84 -5.50 -3.90
N ILE A 119 -0.94 -4.71 -4.98
CA ILE A 119 -0.39 -3.34 -5.03
C ILE A 119 -1.33 -2.30 -4.41
N LEU A 120 -2.63 -2.60 -4.36
CA LEU A 120 -3.69 -1.73 -3.84
C LEU A 120 -3.44 -1.21 -2.41
N PRO A 121 -3.10 -2.07 -1.43
CA PRO A 121 -2.99 -1.63 -0.04
C PRO A 121 -1.94 -0.53 0.12
N GLN A 122 -0.80 -0.65 -0.57
CA GLN A 122 0.28 0.33 -0.48
C GLN A 122 -0.01 1.60 -1.26
N ALA A 123 -0.68 1.49 -2.41
CA ALA A 123 -1.21 2.64 -3.15
C ALA A 123 -2.21 3.45 -2.29
N ALA A 124 -3.15 2.76 -1.64
CA ALA A 124 -4.14 3.36 -0.75
C ALA A 124 -3.48 4.04 0.46
N ARG A 125 -2.48 3.39 1.09
CA ARG A 125 -1.70 4.00 2.16
C ARG A 125 -1.08 5.32 1.72
N GLY A 126 -0.39 5.33 0.59
CA GLY A 126 0.27 6.53 0.08
C GLY A 126 -0.71 7.66 -0.26
N LEU A 127 -1.85 7.31 -0.85
CA LEU A 127 -2.91 8.27 -1.13
C LEU A 127 -3.46 8.90 0.16
N LEU A 128 -3.83 8.07 1.15
CA LEU A 128 -4.43 8.52 2.40
C LEU A 128 -3.47 9.39 3.22
N VAL A 129 -2.20 8.97 3.36
CA VAL A 129 -1.18 9.78 4.03
C VAL A 129 -0.99 11.11 3.30
N GLY A 130 -0.99 11.11 1.97
CA GLY A 130 -0.81 12.33 1.19
C GLY A 130 -2.02 13.28 1.22
N VAL A 131 -3.25 12.74 1.26
CA VAL A 131 -4.47 13.53 1.47
C VAL A 131 -4.43 14.18 2.85
N TYR A 132 -4.09 13.41 3.88
CA TYR A 132 -3.96 13.92 5.23
C TYR A 132 -2.83 14.96 5.34
N ALA A 133 -1.68 14.72 4.72
CA ALA A 133 -0.58 15.70 4.64
C ALA A 133 -1.02 17.02 4.01
N LYS A 134 -1.79 16.96 2.92
CA LYS A 134 -2.31 18.14 2.24
C LYS A 134 -3.31 18.91 3.10
N HIS A 135 -4.19 18.21 3.82
CA HIS A 135 -5.14 18.83 4.75
C HIS A 135 -4.45 19.48 5.97
N CYS A 136 -3.34 18.91 6.46
CA CYS A 136 -2.56 19.46 7.56
C CYS A 136 -1.52 20.52 7.11
N GLY A 137 -1.55 20.97 5.86
CA GLY A 137 -0.60 21.97 5.35
C GLY A 137 0.86 21.51 5.33
N TYR A 138 1.09 20.20 5.22
CA TYR A 138 2.41 19.54 5.22
C TYR A 138 3.25 19.72 6.49
N LYS A 139 2.66 20.24 7.57
CA LYS A 139 3.30 20.33 8.89
C LYS A 139 2.68 19.28 9.80
N PHE A 140 3.42 18.21 10.07
CA PHE A 140 2.97 17.15 10.96
C PHE A 140 3.42 17.40 12.40
N SER A 141 2.46 17.47 13.32
CA SER A 141 2.75 17.15 14.73
C SER A 141 2.94 15.63 14.87
N SER A 142 3.83 15.18 15.76
CA SER A 142 4.07 13.75 16.03
C SER A 142 2.78 12.98 16.33
N GLY A 143 1.80 13.62 16.99
CA GLY A 143 0.49 13.02 17.26
C GLY A 143 -0.40 12.88 16.02
N GLN A 144 -0.41 13.89 15.14
CA GLN A 144 -1.19 13.86 13.89
C GLN A 144 -0.65 12.82 12.91
N LEU A 145 0.67 12.67 12.85
CA LEU A 145 1.32 11.64 12.06
C LEU A 145 1.00 10.24 12.59
N THR A 146 1.06 10.07 13.91
CA THR A 146 0.70 8.81 14.58
C THR A 146 -0.74 8.41 14.26
N LEU A 147 -1.69 9.35 14.36
CA LEU A 147 -3.10 9.09 14.05
C LEU A 147 -3.30 8.71 12.57
N ALA A 148 -2.62 9.39 11.64
CA ALA A 148 -2.67 9.07 10.22
C ALA A 148 -2.08 7.68 9.93
N LEU A 149 -0.99 7.31 10.61
CA LEU A 149 -0.36 6.00 10.47
C LEU A 149 -1.25 4.87 11.02
N ILE A 150 -1.89 5.09 12.17
CA ILE A 150 -2.86 4.14 12.73
C ILE A 150 -4.07 3.99 11.79
N GLY A 151 -4.65 5.11 11.35
CA GLY A 151 -5.80 5.10 10.44
C GLY A 151 -5.49 4.38 9.12
N THR A 152 -4.33 4.64 8.53
CA THR A 152 -3.90 3.94 7.31
C THR A 152 -3.51 2.49 7.56
N ALA A 153 -2.98 2.13 8.73
CA ALA A 153 -2.70 0.73 9.07
C ALA A 153 -3.97 -0.11 9.13
N LEU A 154 -5.09 0.44 9.63
CA LEU A 154 -6.39 -0.24 9.62
C LEU A 154 -6.89 -0.47 8.19
N VAL A 155 -6.84 0.55 7.33
CA VAL A 155 -7.23 0.43 5.92
C VAL A 155 -6.37 -0.59 5.18
N VAL A 156 -5.05 -0.54 5.37
CA VAL A 156 -4.13 -1.52 4.75
C VAL A 156 -4.40 -2.93 5.24
N THR A 157 -4.72 -3.10 6.52
CA THR A 157 -5.05 -4.41 7.09
C THR A 157 -6.34 -4.96 6.47
N ALA A 158 -7.36 -4.11 6.32
CA ALA A 158 -8.61 -4.48 5.66
C ALA A 158 -8.37 -4.85 4.18
N LEU A 159 -7.63 -4.02 3.43
CA LEU A 159 -7.32 -4.26 2.03
C LEU A 159 -6.46 -5.51 1.82
N ASN A 160 -5.45 -5.76 2.67
CA ASN A 160 -4.65 -6.99 2.64
C ASN A 160 -5.49 -8.24 2.98
N THR A 161 -6.47 -8.11 3.87
CA THR A 161 -7.38 -9.21 4.21
C THR A 161 -8.34 -9.49 3.06
N GLY A 162 -8.89 -8.45 2.45
CA GLY A 162 -9.70 -8.55 1.24
C GLY A 162 -8.93 -9.15 0.07
N ALA A 163 -7.68 -8.73 -0.16
CA ALA A 163 -6.80 -9.29 -1.17
C ALA A 163 -6.56 -10.79 -0.94
N MET A 164 -6.27 -11.21 0.29
CA MET A 164 -6.11 -12.63 0.62
C MET A 164 -7.40 -13.44 0.47
N TYR A 165 -8.54 -12.87 0.87
CA TYR A 165 -9.83 -13.51 0.67
C TYR A 165 -10.04 -13.78 -0.82
N ILE A 166 -9.93 -12.74 -1.65
CA ILE A 166 -10.10 -12.84 -3.09
C ILE A 166 -9.07 -13.81 -3.71
N ASP A 167 -7.80 -13.74 -3.32
CA ASP A 167 -6.74 -14.64 -3.82
C ASP A 167 -7.02 -16.11 -3.47
N SER A 168 -7.40 -16.39 -2.22
CA SER A 168 -7.72 -17.76 -1.76
C SER A 168 -8.98 -18.33 -2.40
N VAL A 169 -9.94 -17.47 -2.74
CA VAL A 169 -11.14 -17.82 -3.49
C VAL A 169 -10.80 -18.10 -4.96
N ILE A 170 -9.91 -17.32 -5.57
CA ILE A 170 -9.45 -17.51 -6.95
C ILE A 170 -8.71 -18.84 -7.12
N TYR A 171 -7.82 -19.17 -6.19
CA TYR A 171 -6.97 -20.35 -6.28
C TYR A 171 -7.53 -21.58 -5.54
N ASN A 172 -8.81 -21.54 -5.09
CA ASN A 172 -9.50 -22.64 -4.41
C ASN A 172 -8.77 -23.24 -3.19
N TYR A 173 -8.04 -22.40 -2.44
CA TYR A 173 -7.44 -22.78 -1.15
C TYR A 173 -8.08 -22.07 0.05
N TYR A 174 -9.27 -21.48 -0.15
CA TYR A 174 -10.00 -20.76 0.89
C TYR A 174 -10.21 -21.61 2.14
N SER A 175 -9.72 -21.10 3.26
CA SER A 175 -10.04 -21.60 4.59
C SER A 175 -10.24 -20.41 5.52
N TYR A 176 -11.28 -20.46 6.34
CA TYR A 176 -11.57 -19.42 7.34
C TYR A 176 -10.35 -19.18 8.25
N ALA A 177 -9.64 -20.25 8.63
CA ALA A 177 -8.43 -20.16 9.43
C ALA A 177 -7.27 -19.47 8.70
N TYR A 178 -7.17 -19.60 7.37
CA TYR A 178 -6.13 -18.94 6.58
C TYR A 178 -6.40 -17.43 6.42
N VAL A 179 -7.64 -17.07 6.07
CA VAL A 179 -8.02 -15.67 5.81
C VAL A 179 -8.17 -14.88 7.12
N PHE A 180 -8.87 -15.44 8.11
CA PHE A 180 -9.18 -14.75 9.37
C PHE A 180 -8.29 -15.15 10.54
N GLY A 181 -7.71 -16.36 10.55
CA GLY A 181 -6.76 -16.76 11.61
C GLY A 181 -5.46 -15.95 11.58
N GLY A 182 -5.03 -15.51 10.40
CA GLY A 182 -3.90 -14.58 10.23
C GLY A 182 -4.24 -13.10 10.44
N LEU A 183 -5.48 -12.75 10.77
CA LEU A 183 -5.91 -11.35 10.95
C LEU A 183 -5.34 -10.75 12.24
N VAL A 184 -5.36 -11.50 13.35
CA VAL A 184 -4.79 -11.07 14.64
C VAL A 184 -3.31 -10.72 14.48
N VAL A 185 -2.57 -11.57 13.77
CA VAL A 185 -1.15 -11.38 13.49
C VAL A 185 -0.89 -10.13 12.64
N ARG A 186 -1.77 -9.83 11.68
CA ARG A 186 -1.70 -8.61 10.86
C ARG A 186 -2.04 -7.34 11.64
N ILE A 187 -3.00 -7.41 12.56
CA ILE A 187 -3.29 -6.30 13.48
C ILE A 187 -2.07 -6.02 14.37
N ILE A 188 -1.45 -7.07 14.93
CA ILE A 188 -0.23 -6.95 15.75
C ILE A 188 0.94 -6.39 14.93
N SER A 189 1.17 -6.92 13.72
CA SER A 189 2.19 -6.42 12.78
C SER A 189 1.97 -4.96 12.38
N GLY A 190 0.72 -4.59 12.09
CA GLY A 190 0.32 -3.22 11.75
C GLY A 190 0.52 -2.27 12.93
N ALA A 191 0.13 -2.68 14.14
CA ALA A 191 0.35 -1.92 15.36
C ALA A 191 1.85 -1.76 15.66
N ALA A 192 2.64 -2.82 15.55
CA ALA A 192 4.08 -2.77 15.76
C ALA A 192 4.79 -1.84 14.76
N THR A 193 4.35 -1.86 13.49
CA THR A 193 4.86 -0.95 12.46
C THR A 193 4.45 0.49 12.76
N ALA A 194 3.20 0.73 13.20
CA ALA A 194 2.75 2.06 13.60
C ALA A 194 3.59 2.60 14.76
N VAL A 195 3.83 1.80 15.80
CA VAL A 195 4.68 2.15 16.95
C VAL A 195 6.11 2.47 16.52
N LEU A 196 6.73 1.64 15.69
CA LEU A 196 8.06 1.92 15.12
C LEU A 196 8.09 3.26 14.38
N MET A 197 7.05 3.53 13.59
CA MET A 197 6.95 4.80 12.87
C MET A 197 6.76 5.99 13.80
N VAL A 198 6.16 5.85 14.99
CA VAL A 198 6.12 6.94 15.99
C VAL A 198 7.54 7.36 16.40
N PHE A 199 8.49 6.43 16.45
CA PHE A 199 9.87 6.74 16.81
C PHE A 199 10.73 7.18 15.61
N VAL A 200 10.51 6.57 14.45
CA VAL A 200 11.33 6.84 13.24
C VAL A 200 10.84 8.06 12.46
N ALA A 201 9.54 8.33 12.47
CA ALA A 201 8.98 9.38 11.65
C ALA A 201 9.27 10.81 12.14
N PRO A 202 9.37 11.14 13.44
CA PRO A 202 9.73 12.50 13.87
C PRO A 202 11.12 12.95 13.39
N PRO A 203 12.20 12.15 13.48
CA PRO A 203 13.48 12.47 12.83
C PRO A 203 13.35 12.68 11.32
N VAL A 204 12.58 11.81 10.63
CA VAL A 204 12.37 11.89 9.19
C VAL A 204 11.61 13.17 8.82
N VAL A 205 10.55 13.52 9.55
CA VAL A 205 9.77 14.74 9.34
C VAL A 205 10.60 15.99 9.62
N ASN A 206 11.43 15.99 10.68
CA ASN A 206 12.30 17.12 10.98
C ASN A 206 13.38 17.32 9.90
N LEU A 207 13.95 16.24 9.39
CA LEU A 207 14.86 16.29 8.25
C LEU A 207 14.14 16.75 6.98
N LEU A 208 12.91 16.25 6.74
CA LEU A 208 12.12 16.61 5.58
C LEU A 208 11.72 18.08 5.61
N ASN A 209 11.28 18.60 6.77
CA ASN A 209 10.94 20.01 6.96
C ASN A 209 12.16 20.88 6.68
N ARG A 210 13.33 20.53 7.22
CA ARG A 210 14.59 21.24 6.93
C ARG A 210 14.94 21.23 5.45
N SER A 211 14.84 20.07 4.79
CA SER A 211 15.12 19.97 3.35
C SER A 211 14.07 20.69 2.48
N LEU A 212 12.79 20.64 2.87
CA LEU A 212 11.70 21.32 2.19
C LEU A 212 11.80 22.83 2.34
N ASP A 213 12.22 23.32 3.50
CA ASP A 213 12.50 24.73 3.73
C ASP A 213 13.65 25.19 2.82
N THR A 214 14.76 24.44 2.75
CA THR A 214 15.87 24.73 1.84
C THR A 214 15.46 24.77 0.37
N VAL A 215 14.59 23.84 -0.07
CA VAL A 215 14.12 23.78 -1.46
C VAL A 215 13.11 24.89 -1.77
N ARG A 216 12.25 25.28 -0.81
CA ARG A 216 11.32 26.40 -0.95
C ARG A 216 12.00 27.76 -0.95
N THR A 217 13.12 27.91 -0.23
CA THR A 217 13.93 29.14 -0.25
C THR A 217 14.83 29.26 -1.48
N ALA A 218 15.03 28.18 -2.24
CA ALA A 218 15.86 28.14 -3.44
C ALA A 218 15.07 28.32 -4.76
N GLN A 219 13.75 28.55 -4.66
CA GLN A 219 12.88 29.00 -5.77
C GLN A 219 12.51 30.46 -5.55
#